data_AF-A0A957MBI5-F1
#
_entry.id   AF-A0A957MBI5-F1
#
_cell.length_a   1.000
_cell.length_b   1.000
_cell.length_c   1.000
_cell.angle_alpha   90.00
_cell.angle_beta   90.00
_cell.angle_gamma   90.00
#
_symmetry.space_group_name_H-M   'P 1'
#
loop_
_entity.id
_entity.type
_entity.pdbx_description
1 polymer ?
#
loop_
_entity_poly.entity_id
_entity_poly.type
_entity_poly.pdbx_seq_one_letter_code
_entity_poly.pdbx_strand_id
1 'polypeptide(L)'
;PSDFGFPIAVHAHEPETIYVVPIKSDSEHYPPDGKLRVYRSRTGGNEWEALTEGLPQSNCYVNVLRSALAVDTLDACGVYFGTTGGQVYASADSGDTWTAIVHDLPAVLSVEVQTLP
;
A
#
# COMPACT_ATOMS: atom_id res chain seq x y z
N PRO A 1 15.23 0.10 0.09
CA PRO A 1 14.04 -0.58 -0.44
C PRO A 1 14.44 -1.92 -1.07
N SER A 2 13.50 -2.86 -1.14
CA SER A 2 13.62 -4.08 -1.95
C SER A 2 13.04 -3.81 -3.34
N ASP A 3 13.49 -4.55 -4.35
CA ASP A 3 12.93 -4.56 -5.71
C ASP A 3 11.81 -5.60 -5.88
N PHE A 4 11.47 -6.33 -4.81
CA PHE A 4 10.46 -7.38 -4.82
C PHE A 4 9.16 -6.92 -4.12
N GLY A 5 8.01 -7.24 -4.73
CA GLY A 5 6.69 -6.92 -4.22
C GLY A 5 5.60 -7.52 -5.10
N PHE A 6 4.35 -7.41 -4.68
CA PHE A 6 3.20 -7.97 -5.43
C PHE A 6 2.28 -6.90 -6.03
N PRO A 7 1.75 -5.93 -5.25
CA PRO A 7 0.81 -4.97 -5.79
C PRO A 7 1.51 -3.79 -6.48
N ILE A 8 0.82 -3.23 -7.47
CA ILE A 8 1.11 -1.93 -8.06
C ILE A 8 -0.21 -1.22 -8.35
N ALA A 9 -0.28 0.08 -8.11
CA ALA A 9 -1.42 0.92 -8.48
C ALA A 9 -0.94 2.25 -9.07
N VAL A 10 -1.76 2.85 -9.94
CA VAL A 10 -1.52 4.17 -10.54
C VAL A 10 -2.53 5.14 -9.96
N HIS A 11 -2.12 6.34 -9.59
CA HIS A 11 -3.02 7.39 -9.11
C HIS A 11 -4.08 7.72 -10.16
N ALA A 12 -5.34 7.93 -9.75
CA ALA A 12 -6.46 8.11 -10.67
C ALA A 12 -6.32 9.35 -11.58
N HIS A 13 -5.67 10.40 -11.08
CA HIS A 13 -5.55 11.69 -11.78
C HIS A 13 -4.12 12.08 -12.18
N GLU A 14 -3.13 11.25 -11.83
CA GLU A 14 -1.70 11.56 -12.02
C GLU A 14 -0.99 10.32 -12.59
N PRO A 15 -0.88 10.16 -13.92
CA PRO A 15 -0.46 8.91 -14.54
C PRO A 15 0.99 8.51 -14.23
N GLU A 16 1.86 9.46 -13.87
CA GLU A 16 3.24 9.22 -13.45
C GLU A 16 3.37 8.91 -11.94
N THR A 17 2.26 9.01 -11.20
CA THR A 17 2.19 8.69 -9.77
C THR A 17 1.82 7.22 -9.59
N ILE A 18 2.78 6.41 -9.12
CA ILE A 18 2.63 4.96 -8.94
C ILE A 18 2.94 4.56 -7.50
N TYR A 19 2.25 3.52 -7.03
CA TYR A 19 2.37 2.97 -5.68
C TYR A 19 2.78 1.51 -5.73
N VAL A 20 3.71 1.12 -4.86
CA VAL A 20 4.09 -0.28 -4.63
C VAL A 20 4.25 -0.55 -3.13
N VAL A 21 4.15 -1.82 -2.73
CA VAL A 21 4.41 -2.25 -1.35
C VAL A 21 5.50 -3.33 -1.36
N PRO A 22 6.78 -2.97 -1.15
CA PRO A 22 7.88 -3.92 -1.22
C PRO A 22 7.93 -4.89 -0.03
N ILE A 23 8.36 -6.11 -0.30
CA ILE A 23 8.71 -7.14 0.69
C ILE A 23 10.17 -7.56 0.52
N LYS A 24 10.71 -8.30 1.49
CA LYS A 24 12.15 -8.58 1.57
C LYS A 24 12.66 -9.44 0.39
N SER A 25 11.97 -10.52 0.03
CA SER A 25 12.34 -11.37 -1.11
C SER A 25 11.19 -12.30 -1.53
N ASP A 26 11.45 -13.15 -2.53
CA ASP A 26 10.60 -14.26 -2.98
C ASP A 26 10.47 -15.42 -1.97
N SER A 27 11.36 -15.47 -1.00
CA SER A 27 11.44 -16.48 0.07
C SER A 27 11.01 -15.90 1.42
N GLU A 28 11.10 -14.58 1.58
CA GLU A 28 10.79 -13.86 2.80
C GLU A 28 9.70 -12.80 2.53
N HIS A 29 8.44 -13.23 2.64
CA HIS A 29 7.28 -12.42 2.29
C HIS A 29 6.84 -11.45 3.41
N TYR A 30 7.74 -10.56 3.84
CA TYR A 30 7.44 -9.52 4.82
C TYR A 30 8.20 -8.20 4.53
N PRO A 31 7.74 -7.03 5.05
CA PRO A 31 8.39 -5.75 4.80
C PRO A 31 9.87 -5.72 5.21
N PRO A 32 10.74 -5.09 4.41
CA PRO A 32 12.13 -4.87 4.80
C PRO A 32 12.25 -4.21 6.18
N ASP A 33 13.16 -4.72 7.00
CA ASP A 33 13.41 -4.28 8.38
C ASP A 33 12.21 -4.47 9.35
N GLY A 34 11.17 -5.21 8.96
CA GLY A 34 9.93 -5.33 9.73
C GLY A 34 9.17 -4.00 9.83
N LYS A 35 9.33 -3.11 8.83
CA LYS A 35 8.68 -1.81 8.76
C LYS A 35 7.83 -1.70 7.50
N LEU A 36 6.53 -1.57 7.68
CA LEU A 36 5.57 -1.45 6.59
C LEU A 36 5.67 -0.05 5.97
N ARG A 37 5.80 -0.01 4.64
CA ARG A 37 5.93 1.22 3.87
C ARG A 37 5.23 1.03 2.53
N VAL A 38 4.43 2.00 2.14
CA VAL A 38 4.04 2.15 0.73
C VAL A 38 5.11 3.03 0.08
N TYR A 39 5.60 2.66 -1.09
CA TYR A 39 6.49 3.53 -1.84
C TYR A 39 5.71 4.18 -2.96
N ARG A 40 5.88 5.50 -3.09
CA ARG A 40 5.32 6.31 -4.17
C ARG A 40 6.44 6.80 -5.07
N SER A 41 6.23 6.74 -6.37
CA SER A 41 7.01 7.49 -7.36
C SER A 41 6.07 8.49 -8.00
N ARG A 42 6.52 9.71 -8.26
CA ARG A 42 5.80 10.72 -9.07
C ARG A 42 6.43 10.93 -10.45
N THR A 43 7.37 10.07 -10.82
CA THR A 43 8.20 10.19 -12.02
C THR A 43 8.18 8.90 -12.86
N GLY A 44 7.08 8.13 -12.81
CA GLY A 44 6.93 6.89 -13.58
C GLY A 44 7.88 5.75 -13.17
N GLY A 45 8.44 5.80 -11.95
CA GLY A 45 9.28 4.76 -11.36
C GLY A 45 10.77 5.10 -11.28
N ASN A 46 11.17 6.31 -11.68
CA ASN A 46 12.58 6.75 -11.61
C ASN A 46 13.02 7.15 -10.19
N GLU A 47 12.18 7.86 -9.44
CA GLU A 47 12.45 8.32 -8.07
C GLU A 47 11.34 7.86 -7.13
N TRP A 48 11.73 7.46 -5.91
CA TRP A 48 10.81 6.84 -4.95
C TRP A 48 10.92 7.46 -3.57
N GLU A 49 9.78 7.71 -2.94
CA GLU A 49 9.65 8.13 -1.55
C GLU A 49 8.92 7.06 -0.73
N ALA A 50 9.32 6.92 0.53
CA ALA A 50 8.66 6.01 1.45
C ALA A 50 7.55 6.74 2.22
N LEU A 51 6.32 6.27 2.06
CA LEU A 51 5.13 6.75 2.76
C LEU A 51 4.91 5.87 4.00
N THR A 52 5.01 6.49 5.18
CA THR A 52 5.14 5.74 6.45
C THR A 52 4.29 6.26 7.60
N GLU A 53 3.74 7.48 7.48
CA GLU A 53 3.01 8.09 8.58
C GLU A 53 1.72 7.31 8.87
N GLY A 54 1.59 6.80 10.10
CA GLY A 54 0.47 5.94 10.51
C GLY A 54 0.66 4.43 10.24
N LEU A 55 1.75 4.02 9.60
CA LEU A 55 2.06 2.60 9.35
C LEU A 55 3.02 2.01 10.41
N PRO A 56 2.93 0.71 10.74
CA PRO A 56 3.85 0.05 11.68
C PRO A 56 5.32 0.12 11.24
N GLN A 57 6.15 0.78 12.05
CA GLN A 57 7.59 0.99 11.78
C GLN A 57 8.52 0.05 12.56
N SER A 58 7.99 -1.05 13.10
CA SER A 58 8.76 -2.11 13.74
C SER A 58 7.91 -3.38 13.89
N ASN A 59 8.57 -4.55 13.91
CA ASN A 59 7.95 -5.85 14.20
C ASN A 59 6.74 -6.19 13.31
N CYS A 60 6.72 -5.69 12.06
CA CYS A 60 5.65 -5.93 11.11
C CYS A 60 6.03 -7.04 10.12
N TYR A 61 5.40 -8.20 10.26
CA TYR A 61 5.68 -9.42 9.47
C TYR A 61 4.45 -9.89 8.69
N VAL A 62 3.86 -8.98 7.93
CA VAL A 62 2.70 -9.24 7.06
C VAL A 62 3.09 -9.16 5.59
N ASN A 63 2.21 -9.56 4.68
CA ASN A 63 2.37 -9.35 3.25
C ASN A 63 1.19 -8.54 2.69
N VAL A 64 1.35 -7.90 1.54
CA VAL A 64 0.26 -7.29 0.75
C VAL A 64 0.21 -8.01 -0.58
N LEU A 65 -0.90 -8.67 -0.87
CA LEU A 65 -1.06 -9.49 -2.07
C LEU A 65 -1.39 -8.64 -3.30
N ARG A 66 -1.25 -9.25 -4.50
CA ARG A 66 -1.38 -8.56 -5.81
C ARG A 66 -2.65 -7.72 -5.94
N SER A 67 -3.79 -8.27 -5.52
CA SER A 67 -5.10 -7.61 -5.60
C SER A 67 -5.49 -6.85 -4.32
N ALA A 68 -4.59 -6.76 -3.34
CA ALA A 68 -4.87 -6.16 -2.04
C ALA A 68 -4.43 -4.69 -1.94
N LEU A 69 -4.30 -3.99 -3.07
CA LEU A 69 -4.05 -2.55 -3.16
C LEU A 69 -5.01 -1.96 -4.18
N ALA A 70 -5.72 -0.90 -3.81
CA ALA A 70 -6.64 -0.20 -4.67
C ALA A 70 -6.54 1.32 -4.46
N VAL A 71 -6.96 2.06 -5.48
CA VAL A 71 -7.09 3.52 -5.46
C VAL A 71 -8.51 3.90 -5.82
N ASP A 72 -9.04 4.95 -5.20
CA ASP A 72 -10.33 5.51 -5.62
C ASP A 72 -10.15 6.63 -6.65
N THR A 73 -11.26 7.23 -7.06
CA THR A 73 -11.27 8.30 -8.08
C THR A 73 -11.69 9.66 -7.51
N LEU A 74 -11.62 9.85 -6.19
CA LEU A 74 -11.88 11.15 -5.57
C LEU A 74 -10.79 12.16 -5.96
N ASP A 75 -11.06 13.46 -5.87
CA ASP A 75 -10.08 14.50 -6.19
C ASP A 75 -8.83 14.37 -5.30
N ALA A 76 -9.03 14.17 -4.00
CA ALA A 76 -8.02 13.67 -3.09
C ALA A 76 -8.01 12.14 -3.20
N CYS A 77 -7.22 11.61 -4.14
CA CYS A 77 -7.18 10.19 -4.46
C CYS A 77 -6.88 9.37 -3.20
N GLY A 78 -7.84 8.53 -2.80
CA GLY A 78 -7.62 7.59 -1.72
C GLY A 78 -6.78 6.40 -2.16
N VAL A 79 -5.99 5.87 -1.24
CA VAL A 79 -5.17 4.65 -1.43
C VAL A 79 -5.46 3.68 -0.29
N TYR A 80 -5.73 2.43 -0.64
CA TYR A 80 -6.23 1.42 0.29
C TYR A 80 -5.46 0.14 0.10
N PHE A 81 -5.02 -0.49 1.19
CA PHE A 81 -4.42 -1.81 1.08
C PHE A 81 -4.76 -2.73 2.25
N GLY A 82 -4.84 -4.02 1.94
CA GLY A 82 -5.10 -5.10 2.88
C GLY A 82 -3.85 -5.92 3.13
N THR A 83 -3.66 -6.38 4.36
CA THR A 83 -2.52 -7.21 4.73
C THR A 83 -2.95 -8.65 5.00
N THR A 84 -2.03 -9.59 4.85
CA THR A 84 -2.25 -10.99 5.26
C THR A 84 -2.42 -11.16 6.77
N GLY A 85 -2.12 -10.12 7.56
CA GLY A 85 -2.38 -10.07 9.00
C GLY A 85 -3.82 -9.66 9.37
N GLY A 86 -4.68 -9.36 8.40
CA GLY A 86 -6.08 -9.03 8.65
C GLY A 86 -6.37 -7.55 8.87
N GLN A 87 -5.38 -6.66 8.71
CA GLN A 87 -5.60 -5.21 8.71
C GLN A 87 -5.92 -4.67 7.32
N VAL A 88 -6.77 -3.65 7.27
CA VAL A 88 -6.97 -2.78 6.09
C VAL A 88 -6.58 -1.36 6.47
N TYR A 89 -5.66 -0.78 5.70
CA TYR A 89 -5.23 0.60 5.83
C TYR A 89 -5.83 1.46 4.72
N ALA A 90 -6.15 2.70 5.05
CA ALA A 90 -6.64 3.71 4.13
C ALA A 90 -5.84 5.00 4.30
N SER A 91 -5.59 5.66 3.18
CA SER A 91 -5.13 7.04 3.09
C SER A 91 -6.15 7.81 2.25
N ALA A 92 -6.50 9.02 2.68
CA ALA A 92 -7.39 9.93 1.97
C ALA A 92 -6.64 11.13 1.37
N ASP A 93 -5.31 11.03 1.28
CA ASP A 93 -4.39 12.09 0.90
C ASP A 93 -3.24 11.55 0.04
N SER A 94 -3.56 10.70 -0.94
CA SER A 94 -2.58 10.13 -1.90
C SER A 94 -1.39 9.41 -1.23
N GLY A 95 -1.65 8.79 -0.08
CA GLY A 95 -0.71 8.01 0.69
C GLY A 95 0.13 8.80 1.71
N ASP A 96 -0.06 10.12 1.86
CA ASP A 96 0.76 10.92 2.77
C ASP A 96 0.54 10.48 4.24
N THR A 97 -0.70 10.21 4.65
CA THR A 97 -1.05 9.66 5.97
C THR A 97 -1.95 8.43 5.89
N TRP A 98 -1.73 7.49 6.81
CA TRP A 98 -2.45 6.20 6.84
C TRP A 98 -3.21 5.99 8.14
N THR A 99 -4.38 5.38 8.03
CA THR A 99 -5.18 4.91 9.17
C THR A 99 -5.56 3.45 8.97
N ALA A 100 -5.39 2.63 10.00
CA ALA A 100 -5.98 1.29 10.02
C ALA A 100 -7.50 1.41 10.26
N ILE A 101 -8.30 1.15 9.22
CA ILE A 101 -9.75 1.29 9.27
C ILE A 101 -10.46 -0.02 9.67
N VAL A 102 -9.76 -1.16 9.54
CA VAL A 102 -10.23 -2.48 9.96
C VAL A 102 -9.06 -3.29 10.53
N HIS A 103 -9.34 -4.11 11.53
CA HIS A 103 -8.42 -5.06 12.15
C HIS A 103 -9.10 -6.43 12.32
N ASP A 104 -8.30 -7.46 12.66
CA ASP A 104 -8.73 -8.80 13.04
C ASP A 104 -9.58 -9.58 12.01
N LEU A 105 -9.40 -9.28 10.73
CA LEU A 105 -9.92 -10.14 9.66
C LEU A 105 -9.05 -11.39 9.47
N PRO A 106 -9.56 -12.43 8.79
CA PRO A 106 -8.70 -13.37 8.08
C PRO A 106 -7.77 -12.64 7.10
N ALA A 107 -6.77 -13.35 6.56
CA ALA A 107 -5.86 -12.79 5.59
C ALA A 107 -6.60 -12.11 4.42
N VAL A 108 -6.33 -10.82 4.19
CA VAL A 108 -6.98 -10.04 3.13
C VAL A 108 -6.36 -10.41 1.80
N LEU A 109 -7.16 -11.00 0.91
CA LEU A 109 -6.70 -11.45 -0.40
C LEU A 109 -6.85 -10.38 -1.49
N SER A 110 -7.87 -9.53 -1.35
CA SER A 110 -8.21 -8.49 -2.31
C SER A 110 -8.82 -7.29 -1.57
N VAL A 111 -8.58 -6.10 -2.11
CA VAL A 111 -9.24 -4.85 -1.74
C VAL A 111 -9.71 -4.21 -3.03
N GLU A 112 -10.97 -3.81 -3.09
CA GLU A 112 -11.55 -3.08 -4.21
C GLU A 112 -12.29 -1.88 -3.64
N VAL A 113 -12.26 -0.76 -4.35
CA VAL A 113 -12.92 0.47 -3.92
C VAL A 113 -13.78 1.03 -5.04
N GLN A 114 -14.86 1.71 -4.64
CA GLN A 114 -15.80 2.32 -5.55
C GLN A 114 -16.24 3.67 -5.01
N THR A 115 -16.10 4.70 -5.84
CA THR A 115 -16.73 6.00 -5.60
C THR A 115 -18.21 5.90 -5.96
N LEU A 116 -19.08 6.26 -5.01
CA LEU A 116 -20.53 6.29 -5.23
C LEU A 116 -20.98 7.69 -5.68
N PRO A 117 -22.07 7.79 -6.47
CA PRO A 117 -22.65 9.07 -6.89
C PRO A 117 -23.19 9.92 -5.73
#